data_AF-T1G5F2-F1
#
_entry.id   AF-T1G5F2-F1
#
_cell.length_a   1.000
_cell.length_b   1.000
_cell.length_c   1.000
_cell.angle_alpha   90.00
_cell.angle_beta   90.00
_cell.angle_gamma   90.00
#
_symmetry.space_group_name_H-M   'P 1'
#
loop_
_entity.id
_entity.type
_entity.pdbx_description
1 polymer ?
#
loop_
_entity_poly.entity_id
_entity_poly.type
_entity_poly.pdbx_seq_one_letter_code
_entity_poly.pdbx_strand_id
1 'polypeptide(L)'
;MSEEINERLIEELSRVEFASDEVIGLKHQLVLFDTRRQKTREAYRALLKEPDDGEMVSIWMENMFIKFTHNKAKEYLEKEMKNLNEEYEKTRTLLKEKVKELQDLEGSGEWKGFRLNPLPEKELKNVVSNSSIFHP
;
A
#
# COMPACT_ATOMS: atom_id res chain seq x y z
N MET A 1 46.51 3.56 -0.76
CA MET A 1 45.96 2.21 -0.49
C MET A 1 44.88 2.25 0.58
N SER A 2 45.09 2.87 1.75
CA SER A 2 44.02 3.04 2.75
C SER A 2 42.94 4.05 2.33
N GLU A 3 43.31 5.16 1.68
CA GLU A 3 42.34 6.16 1.16
C GLU A 3 41.40 5.58 0.10
N GLU A 4 41.94 4.82 -0.85
CA GLU A 4 41.13 4.20 -1.91
C GLU A 4 40.13 3.15 -1.38
N ILE A 5 40.50 2.44 -0.30
CA ILE A 5 39.59 1.51 0.39
C ILE A 5 38.47 2.28 1.11
N ASN A 6 38.80 3.41 1.75
CA ASN A 6 37.82 4.26 2.43
C ASN A 6 36.82 4.86 1.43
N GLU A 7 37.28 5.32 0.26
CA GLU A 7 36.39 5.87 -0.78
C GLU A 7 35.40 4.82 -1.30
N ARG A 8 35.87 3.60 -1.57
CA ARG A 8 34.98 2.50 -1.99
C ARG A 8 33.98 2.12 -0.90
N LEU A 9 34.42 2.05 0.36
CA LEU A 9 33.53 1.76 1.48
C LEU A 9 32.45 2.82 1.64
N ILE A 10 32.81 4.11 1.53
CA ILE A 10 31.85 5.22 1.59
C ILE A 10 30.84 5.11 0.44
N GLU A 11 31.28 4.78 -0.77
CA GLU A 11 30.38 4.61 -1.91
C GLU A 11 29.39 3.46 -1.71
N GLU A 12 29.87 2.30 -1.22
CA GLU A 12 29.01 1.15 -0.93
C GLU A 12 27.99 1.46 0.16
N LEU A 13 28.42 2.06 1.28
CA LEU A 13 27.52 2.48 2.34
C LEU A 13 26.49 3.50 1.87
N SER A 14 26.91 4.48 1.05
CA SER A 14 25.99 5.49 0.50
C SER A 14 24.89 4.87 -0.36
N ARG A 15 25.22 3.81 -1.14
CA ARG A 15 24.23 3.09 -1.95
C ARG A 15 23.22 2.35 -1.09
N VAL A 16 23.68 1.69 -0.02
CA VAL A 16 22.81 1.00 0.94
C VAL A 16 21.90 1.97 1.67
N GLU A 17 22.44 3.11 2.12
CA GLU A 17 21.65 4.17 2.78
C GLU A 17 20.57 4.73 1.86
N PHE A 18 20.91 5.05 0.62
CA PHE A 18 19.95 5.54 -0.35
C PHE A 18 18.80 4.54 -0.59
N ALA A 19 19.12 3.27 -0.80
CA ALA A 19 18.11 2.22 -0.97
C ALA A 19 17.24 2.03 0.30
N SER A 20 17.85 2.21 1.49
CA SER A 20 17.14 2.17 2.77
C SER A 20 16.14 3.31 2.90
N ASP A 21 16.54 4.52 2.54
CA ASP A 21 15.67 5.70 2.57
C ASP A 21 14.47 5.56 1.62
N GLU A 22 14.67 5.01 0.42
CA GLU A 22 13.58 4.70 -0.50
C GLU A 22 12.56 3.73 0.12
N VAL A 23 13.04 2.65 0.75
CA VAL A 23 12.18 1.67 1.44
C VAL A 23 11.41 2.31 2.59
N ILE A 24 12.06 3.14 3.41
CA ILE A 24 11.42 3.85 4.52
C ILE A 24 10.36 4.84 4.00
N GLY A 25 10.67 5.60 2.95
CA GLY A 25 9.75 6.52 2.31
C GLY A 25 8.49 5.82 1.81
N LEU A 26 8.64 4.71 1.10
CA LEU A 26 7.52 3.90 0.60
C LEU A 26 6.66 3.32 1.75
N LYS A 27 7.28 2.86 2.84
CA LYS A 27 6.54 2.41 4.03
C LYS A 27 5.70 3.52 4.64
N HIS A 28 6.27 4.72 4.82
CA HIS A 28 5.52 5.88 5.31
C HIS A 28 4.36 6.23 4.38
N GLN A 29 4.59 6.22 3.07
CA GLN A 29 3.56 6.50 2.09
C GLN A 29 2.38 5.50 2.18
N LEU A 30 2.65 4.21 2.38
CA LEU A 30 1.59 3.20 2.58
C LEU A 30 0.75 3.50 3.83
N VAL A 31 1.38 3.92 4.94
CA VAL A 31 0.66 4.29 6.16
C VAL A 31 -0.24 5.50 5.92
N LEU A 32 0.25 6.49 5.18
CA LEU A 32 -0.53 7.68 4.81
C LEU A 32 -1.72 7.30 3.91
N PHE A 33 -1.49 6.44 2.91
CA PHE A 33 -2.56 5.95 2.05
C PHE A 33 -3.61 5.16 2.81
N ASP A 34 -3.21 4.27 3.72
CA ASP A 34 -4.18 3.52 4.53
C ASP A 34 -4.99 4.46 5.43
N THR A 35 -4.34 5.41 6.08
CA THR A 35 -5.02 6.42 6.91
C THR A 35 -6.04 7.22 6.09
N ARG A 36 -5.66 7.69 4.90
CA ARG A 36 -6.56 8.42 3.99
C ARG A 36 -7.70 7.54 3.54
N ARG A 37 -7.43 6.28 3.16
CA ARG A 37 -8.45 5.31 2.75
C ARG A 37 -9.49 5.06 3.84
N GLN A 38 -9.06 4.88 5.10
CA GLN A 38 -10.01 4.70 6.21
C GLN A 38 -10.86 5.93 6.43
N LYS A 39 -10.27 7.13 6.43
CA LYS A 39 -11.02 8.39 6.53
C LYS A 39 -12.02 8.57 5.39
N THR A 40 -11.65 8.25 4.15
CA THR A 40 -12.58 8.32 3.01
C THR A 40 -13.73 7.32 3.18
N ARG A 41 -13.47 6.12 3.71
CA ARG A 41 -14.51 5.14 4.04
C ARG A 41 -15.45 5.65 5.14
N GLU A 42 -14.92 6.24 6.19
CA GLU A 42 -15.71 6.85 7.27
C GLU A 42 -16.60 7.98 6.74
N ALA A 43 -16.04 8.88 5.94
CA ALA A 43 -16.77 9.97 5.29
C ALA A 43 -17.89 9.44 4.38
N TYR A 44 -17.60 8.44 3.56
CA TYR A 44 -18.60 7.80 2.70
C TYR A 44 -19.72 7.15 3.52
N ARG A 45 -19.37 6.47 4.62
CA ARG A 45 -20.37 5.86 5.52
C ARG A 45 -21.20 6.88 6.28
N ALA A 46 -20.62 8.03 6.65
CA ALA A 46 -21.35 9.14 7.24
C ALA A 46 -22.35 9.71 6.24
N LEU A 47 -21.91 9.98 5.01
CA LEU A 47 -22.75 10.49 3.92
C LEU A 47 -23.94 9.56 3.62
N LEU A 48 -23.74 8.24 3.65
CA LEU A 48 -24.82 7.27 3.44
C LEU A 48 -25.88 7.24 4.54
N LYS A 49 -25.56 7.72 5.75
CA LYS A 49 -26.52 7.81 6.86
C LYS A 49 -27.34 9.09 6.81
N GLU A 50 -26.81 10.13 6.19
CA GLU A 50 -27.50 11.41 6.03
C GLU A 50 -28.54 11.30 4.91
N PRO A 51 -29.78 11.77 5.15
CA PRO A 51 -30.81 11.81 4.11
C PRO A 51 -30.40 12.80 3.01
N ASP A 52 -30.73 12.46 1.75
CA ASP A 52 -30.60 13.40 0.62
C ASP A 52 -31.80 14.36 0.63
N ASP A 53 -31.69 15.43 1.40
CA ASP A 53 -32.67 16.51 1.54
C ASP A 53 -32.46 17.65 0.52
N GLY A 54 -31.50 17.49 -0.39
CA GLY A 54 -31.10 18.50 -1.36
C GLY A 54 -30.11 19.53 -0.83
N GLU A 55 -29.66 19.41 0.43
CA GLU A 55 -28.60 20.26 0.98
C GLU A 55 -27.23 19.92 0.36
N MET A 56 -26.34 20.92 0.35
CA MET A 56 -24.98 20.74 -0.13
C MET A 56 -24.09 20.20 0.98
N VAL A 57 -23.39 19.11 0.69
CA VAL A 57 -22.40 18.50 1.57
C VAL A 57 -21.04 19.18 1.35
N SER A 58 -20.38 19.56 2.44
CA SER A 58 -19.03 20.13 2.38
C SER A 58 -17.98 19.07 2.72
N ILE A 59 -17.05 18.82 1.80
CA ILE A 59 -15.95 17.87 1.99
C ILE A 59 -14.66 18.66 2.18
N TRP A 60 -13.89 18.34 3.22
CA TRP A 60 -12.54 18.87 3.40
C TRP A 60 -11.55 18.15 2.47
N MET A 61 -10.90 18.91 1.61
CA MET A 61 -9.89 18.40 0.67
C MET A 61 -8.67 19.29 0.73
N GLU A 62 -7.51 18.67 0.96
CA GLU A 62 -6.23 19.35 1.14
C GLU A 62 -6.34 20.42 2.24
N ASN A 63 -6.54 21.68 1.83
CA ASN A 63 -6.62 22.83 2.73
C ASN A 63 -7.90 23.67 2.55
N MET A 64 -8.96 23.10 1.96
CA MET A 64 -10.23 23.82 1.73
C MET A 64 -11.46 22.92 1.84
N PHE A 65 -12.62 23.54 2.09
CA PHE A 65 -13.92 22.88 1.98
C PHE A 65 -14.50 23.09 0.58
N ILE A 66 -14.89 22.01 -0.09
CA ILE A 66 -15.61 22.08 -1.36
C ILE A 66 -17.01 21.52 -1.18
N LYS A 67 -18.00 22.24 -1.73
CA LYS A 67 -19.41 21.87 -1.66
C LYS A 67 -19.79 20.99 -2.84
N PHE A 68 -20.52 19.92 -2.55
CA PHE A 68 -21.06 18.99 -3.52
C PHE A 68 -22.55 18.77 -3.25
N THR A 69 -23.31 18.41 -4.27
CA THR A 69 -24.60 17.75 -4.05
C THR A 69 -24.35 16.36 -3.47
N HIS A 70 -25.31 15.80 -2.73
CA HIS A 70 -25.19 14.48 -2.07
C HIS A 70 -24.69 13.39 -3.05
N ASN A 71 -25.34 13.28 -4.21
CA ASN A 71 -24.95 12.32 -5.24
C ASN A 71 -23.53 12.52 -5.79
N LYS A 72 -23.09 13.78 -5.97
CA LYS A 72 -21.73 14.09 -6.44
C LYS A 72 -20.68 13.80 -5.36
N ALA A 73 -20.99 14.09 -4.09
CA ALA A 73 -20.15 13.74 -2.96
C ALA A 73 -19.93 12.22 -2.89
N LYS A 74 -20.99 11.44 -3.12
CA LYS A 74 -20.94 9.99 -3.14
C LYS A 74 -20.03 9.46 -4.26
N GLU A 75 -20.23 9.92 -5.49
CA GLU A 75 -19.42 9.53 -6.64
C GLU A 75 -17.94 9.92 -6.43
N TYR A 76 -17.69 11.12 -5.91
CA TYR A 76 -16.34 11.59 -5.61
C TYR A 76 -15.64 10.68 -4.60
N LEU A 77 -16.29 10.37 -3.47
CA LEU A 77 -15.71 9.52 -2.43
C LEU A 77 -15.49 8.07 -2.91
N GLU A 78 -16.38 7.53 -3.74
CA GLU A 78 -16.21 6.20 -4.35
C GLU A 78 -14.99 6.16 -5.28
N LYS A 79 -14.86 7.18 -6.14
CA LYS A 79 -13.72 7.31 -7.05
C LYS A 79 -12.41 7.48 -6.28
N GLU A 80 -12.42 8.33 -5.25
CA GLU A 80 -11.27 8.56 -4.39
C GLU A 80 -10.83 7.26 -3.68
N MET A 81 -11.78 6.49 -3.13
CA MET A 81 -11.47 5.18 -2.54
C MET A 81 -10.84 4.22 -3.54
N LYS A 82 -11.31 4.19 -4.79
CA LYS A 82 -10.74 3.36 -5.85
C LYS A 82 -9.31 3.80 -6.18
N ASN A 83 -9.09 5.09 -6.38
CA ASN A 83 -7.77 5.64 -6.69
C ASN A 83 -6.76 5.33 -5.58
N LEU A 84 -7.13 5.56 -4.32
CA LEU A 84 -6.28 5.26 -3.16
C LEU A 84 -5.92 3.78 -3.07
N ASN A 85 -6.85 2.88 -3.39
CA ASN A 85 -6.54 1.44 -3.43
C ASN A 85 -5.57 1.08 -4.56
N GLU A 86 -5.74 1.66 -5.74
CA GLU A 86 -4.83 1.42 -6.87
C GLU A 86 -3.42 1.95 -6.57
N GLU A 87 -3.30 3.15 -6.01
CA GLU A 87 -2.02 3.73 -5.58
C GLU A 87 -1.38 2.91 -4.45
N TYR A 88 -2.17 2.49 -3.46
CA TYR A 88 -1.68 1.63 -2.38
C TYR A 88 -1.08 0.33 -2.89
N GLU A 89 -1.76 -0.40 -3.79
CA GLU A 89 -1.24 -1.66 -4.31
C GLU A 89 0.00 -1.46 -5.22
N LYS A 90 0.05 -0.36 -5.99
CA LYS A 90 1.24 0.01 -6.75
C LYS A 90 2.44 0.28 -5.84
N THR A 91 2.27 1.12 -4.82
CA THR A 91 3.32 1.43 -3.83
C THR A 91 3.73 0.18 -3.05
N ARG A 92 2.78 -0.71 -2.72
CA ARG A 92 3.08 -1.97 -2.02
C ARG A 92 3.90 -2.92 -2.88
N THR A 93 3.63 -2.97 -4.18
CA THR A 93 4.41 -3.77 -5.13
C THR A 93 5.82 -3.21 -5.28
N LEU A 94 5.93 -1.89 -5.47
CA LEU A 94 7.20 -1.19 -5.55
C LEU A 94 8.05 -1.38 -4.28
N LEU A 95 7.42 -1.32 -3.09
CA LEU A 95 8.10 -1.58 -1.82
C LEU A 95 8.74 -2.97 -1.79
N LYS A 96 8.07 -4.01 -2.31
CA LYS A 96 8.64 -5.36 -2.37
C LYS A 96 9.85 -5.45 -3.29
N GLU A 97 9.86 -4.67 -4.38
CA GLU A 97 10.99 -4.59 -5.31
C GLU A 97 12.17 -3.88 -4.65
N LYS A 98 11.92 -2.72 -4.03
CA LYS A 98 12.95 -1.93 -3.34
C LYS A 98 13.54 -2.62 -2.11
N VAL A 99 12.72 -3.33 -1.34
CA VAL A 99 13.23 -4.18 -0.25
C VAL A 99 14.16 -5.28 -0.79
N LYS A 100 13.86 -5.84 -1.97
CA LYS A 100 14.73 -6.84 -2.60
C LYS A 100 16.04 -6.22 -3.06
N GLU A 101 16.00 -5.05 -3.67
CA GLU A 101 17.20 -4.31 -4.08
C GLU A 101 18.11 -4.00 -2.89
N LEU A 102 17.54 -3.49 -1.79
CA LEU A 102 18.28 -3.26 -0.54
C LEU A 102 18.90 -4.55 0.00
N GLN A 103 18.14 -5.64 -0.02
CA GLN A 103 18.60 -6.96 0.42
C GLN A 103 19.80 -7.45 -0.40
N ASP A 104 19.72 -7.30 -1.73
CA ASP A 104 20.78 -7.68 -2.67
C ASP A 104 22.06 -6.84 -2.40
N LEU A 105 21.91 -5.54 -2.07
CA LEU A 105 23.03 -4.66 -1.70
C LEU A 105 23.67 -5.01 -0.35
N GLU A 106 22.88 -5.41 0.64
CA GLU A 106 23.37 -5.84 1.96
C GLU A 106 24.02 -7.24 1.95
N GLY A 107 23.84 -8.01 0.87
CA GLY A 107 24.29 -9.39 0.77
C GLY A 107 23.54 -10.35 1.70
N SER A 108 22.37 -9.96 2.20
CA SER A 108 21.55 -10.80 3.07
C SER A 108 20.74 -11.78 2.23
N GLY A 109 20.99 -13.10 2.35
CA GLY A 109 20.37 -14.12 1.47
C GLY A 109 18.82 -14.09 1.46
N GLU A 110 18.21 -14.58 0.37
CA GLU A 110 16.77 -14.41 0.08
C GLU A 110 15.82 -14.81 1.24
N TRP A 111 14.84 -13.96 1.54
CA TRP A 111 13.80 -14.27 2.52
C TRP A 111 12.77 -15.25 1.94
N LYS A 112 12.81 -16.50 2.41
CA LYS A 112 11.80 -17.49 2.07
C LYS A 112 10.42 -17.02 2.55
N GLY A 113 9.43 -17.00 1.65
CA GLY A 113 8.03 -16.76 1.99
C GLY A 113 7.54 -15.31 1.84
N PHE A 114 8.42 -14.33 1.64
CA PHE A 114 8.00 -12.92 1.52
C PHE A 114 7.21 -12.61 0.23
N ARG A 115 7.40 -13.45 -0.80
CA ARG A 115 6.77 -13.33 -2.12
C ARG A 115 5.58 -14.28 -2.33
N LEU A 116 5.02 -14.83 -1.25
CA LEU A 116 3.85 -15.69 -1.37
C LEU A 116 2.61 -14.86 -1.70
N ASN A 117 1.88 -15.30 -2.72
CA ASN A 117 0.53 -14.85 -2.98
C ASN A 117 -0.44 -15.81 -2.28
N PRO A 118 -1.60 -15.32 -1.81
CA PRO A 118 -2.66 -16.21 -1.34
C PRO A 118 -3.04 -17.19 -2.46
N LEU A 119 -3.27 -18.45 -2.09
CA LEU A 119 -3.74 -19.47 -3.01
C LEU A 119 -5.05 -19.00 -3.68
N PRO A 120 -5.14 -19.05 -5.02
CA PRO A 120 -6.37 -18.67 -5.71
C PRO A 120 -7.51 -19.63 -5.36
N GLU A 121 -8.76 -19.15 -5.38
CA GLU A 121 -9.94 -19.90 -4.92
C GLU A 121 -10.09 -21.27 -5.59
N LYS A 122 -9.73 -21.35 -6.88
CA LYS A 122 -9.73 -22.60 -7.65
C LYS A 122 -8.75 -23.63 -7.09
N GLU A 123 -7.56 -23.19 -6.68
CA GLU A 123 -6.53 -24.06 -6.11
C GLU A 123 -6.87 -24.45 -4.67
N LEU A 124 -7.45 -23.52 -3.88
CA LEU A 124 -7.98 -23.83 -2.55
C LEU A 124 -9.04 -24.94 -2.58
N LYS A 125 -9.99 -24.86 -3.52
CA LYS A 125 -11.04 -25.89 -3.69
C LYS A 125 -10.46 -27.28 -3.96
N ASN A 126 -9.40 -27.35 -4.77
CA ASN A 126 -8.71 -28.61 -5.09
C ASN A 126 -7.95 -29.18 -3.89
N VAL A 127 -7.34 -28.32 -3.07
CA VAL A 127 -6.66 -28.75 -1.84
C VAL A 127 -7.67 -29.28 -0.81
N VAL A 128 -8.79 -28.58 -0.63
CA VAL A 128 -9.85 -29.02 0.29
C VAL A 128 -10.49 -30.34 -0.17
N SER A 129 -10.79 -30.48 -1.46
CA SER A 129 -11.35 -31.72 -2.01
C SER A 129 -10.39 -32.92 -1.91
N ASN A 130 -9.09 -32.69 -2.06
CA ASN A 130 -8.06 -33.74 -1.95
C ASN A 130 -7.67 -34.05 -0.50
N SER A 131 -7.94 -33.14 0.45
CA SER A 131 -7.71 -33.37 1.88
C SER A 131 -8.71 -34.35 2.52
N SER A 132 -9.79 -34.69 1.82
CA SER A 132 -10.74 -35.76 2.19
C SER A 132 -10.11 -37.17 2.25
N ILE A 133 -8.84 -37.33 1.87
CA ILE A 133 -8.09 -38.59 1.90
C ILE A 133 -7.40 -38.80 3.27
N PHE A 134 -7.36 -37.78 4.14
CA PHE A 134 -6.86 -37.90 5.50
C PHE A 134 -8.00 -37.84 6.53
N HIS A 135 -8.61 -38.99 6.79
CA HIS A 135 -9.26 -39.26 8.08
C HIS A 135 -8.57 -40.47 8.75
N PRO A 136 -8.43 -40.45 10.09
CA PRO A 136 -7.76 -41.50 10.87
C PRO A 136 -8.45 -42.86 10.78
#